data_AF-A0A661D9T6-F1
#
_entry.id   AF-A0A661D9T6-F1
#
_cell.length_a   1.000
_cell.length_b   1.000
_cell.length_c   1.000
_cell.angle_alpha   90.00
_cell.angle_beta   90.00
_cell.angle_gamma   90.00
#
_symmetry.space_group_name_H-M   'P 1'
#
loop_
_entity.id
_entity.type
_entity.pdbx_description
1 polymer ?
#
loop_
_entity_poly.entity_id
_entity_poly.type
_entity_poly.pdbx_seq_one_letter_code
_entity_poly.pdbx_strand_id
1 'polypeptide(L)'
;MHIENTNHQHALVDKTTRTAPLSNTDFAGHLHKLPSMSQKNDVLSSNAVQSGQNNNISLGSLSGKNTTVAQLLLANPQLKANTWSIIHNPINKNKAFHQIPTGKEIYYNQQTQELSWSEQKLITPATNPVAFLNNHSQASSQKLELGQINSSNPTISNLLSQHSELKAQRWNIIHDALNQNKAFTKIPEGTTIFFNANTRELSWETAKKQLNTPSQISDNTLISDNNLILSKKLDDAVKPFMGTDYKDIDCYTLVVNGLKNMGVRYRGQDSLSKELLLMAQTEGRANNAYFTGEGITEAMGEKVYTHAITSVNNIEQESRAIFQEMQNLMKKGDILSFSLETRGHTGIISQNEKQWTYINSGRLDHSISQNAPRHGVGEETLLSEINNWIKLAHKRNESLQITIGRLDTEKFT
;
A
#
# COMPACT_ATOMS: atom_id res chain seq x y z
N MET A 1 35.22 45.55 -46.06
CA MET A 1 35.60 46.51 -45.01
C MET A 1 35.97 45.70 -43.78
N HIS A 2 37.16 45.94 -43.26
CA HIS A 2 37.93 45.15 -42.29
C HIS A 2 37.35 45.11 -40.85
N ILE A 3 37.57 43.97 -40.17
CA ILE A 3 38.19 43.76 -38.82
C ILE A 3 37.51 44.50 -37.63
N GLU A 4 37.18 43.93 -36.46
CA GLU A 4 38.02 43.16 -35.53
C GLU A 4 37.24 42.42 -34.43
N ASN A 5 37.80 41.30 -34.01
CA ASN A 5 37.57 40.56 -32.78
C ASN A 5 37.98 41.37 -31.53
N THR A 6 37.35 41.11 -30.38
CA THR A 6 37.99 41.36 -29.08
C THR A 6 37.83 40.16 -28.13
N ASN A 7 38.97 39.54 -27.87
CA ASN A 7 39.24 38.58 -26.80
C ASN A 7 39.20 39.28 -25.43
N HIS A 8 38.70 38.59 -24.40
CA HIS A 8 39.19 38.77 -23.03
C HIS A 8 39.47 37.41 -22.38
N GLN A 9 40.76 37.12 -22.24
CA GLN A 9 41.32 36.16 -21.28
C GLN A 9 41.57 36.90 -19.96
N HIS A 10 41.32 36.26 -18.82
CA HIS A 10 41.99 36.62 -17.57
C HIS A 10 42.38 35.38 -16.76
N ALA A 11 43.70 35.21 -16.71
CA ALA A 11 44.63 34.60 -15.75
C ALA A 11 44.15 33.67 -14.62
N LEU A 12 44.85 32.52 -14.60
CA LEU A 12 45.20 31.70 -13.44
C LEU A 12 45.89 32.50 -12.33
N VAL A 13 45.57 32.19 -11.07
CA VAL A 13 46.51 32.29 -9.94
C VAL A 13 46.47 30.99 -9.16
N ASP A 14 47.63 30.33 -9.17
CA ASP A 14 47.99 29.12 -8.46
C ASP A 14 48.69 29.53 -7.15
N LYS A 15 48.27 28.99 -5.99
CA LYS A 15 49.07 29.00 -4.76
C LYS A 15 48.80 27.74 -3.93
N THR A 16 49.75 26.84 -4.05
CA THR A 16 50.08 25.73 -3.17
C THR A 16 50.41 26.20 -1.75
N THR A 17 49.95 25.49 -0.71
CA THR A 17 50.79 25.22 0.47
C THR A 17 50.32 23.97 1.22
N ARG A 18 51.24 23.00 1.32
CA ARG A 18 51.24 21.84 2.23
C ARG A 18 51.41 22.31 3.66
N THR A 19 50.75 21.64 4.62
CA THR A 19 51.33 21.30 5.94
C THR A 19 50.48 20.21 6.65
N ALA A 20 51.03 19.01 6.71
CA ALA A 20 50.99 18.10 7.87
C ALA A 20 52.48 17.93 8.28
N PRO A 21 52.86 17.46 9.49
CA PRO A 21 52.13 16.61 10.43
C PRO A 21 52.26 17.09 11.90
N LEU A 22 51.74 16.33 12.87
CA LEU A 22 52.48 15.95 14.09
C LEU A 22 51.67 14.99 14.97
N SER A 23 52.36 13.91 15.32
CA SER A 23 52.10 12.90 16.34
C SER A 23 52.44 13.41 17.75
N ASN A 24 51.82 12.82 18.79
CA ASN A 24 52.44 12.39 20.06
C ASN A 24 51.34 11.89 21.02
N THR A 25 51.28 10.61 21.38
CA THR A 25 52.03 9.83 22.41
C THR A 25 51.34 9.79 23.78
N ASP A 26 51.24 8.55 24.28
CA ASP A 26 51.36 8.07 25.65
C ASP A 26 50.23 8.26 26.66
N PHE A 27 49.63 7.12 27.03
CA PHE A 27 49.63 6.68 28.43
C PHE A 27 49.70 5.15 28.53
N ALA A 28 50.76 4.66 29.16
CA ALA A 28 51.00 3.26 29.52
C ALA A 28 51.12 3.12 31.04
N GLY A 29 50.73 1.97 31.55
CA GLY A 29 50.95 1.49 32.93
C GLY A 29 49.67 0.81 33.45
N HIS A 30 49.64 -0.46 33.86
CA HIS A 30 50.69 -1.25 34.49
C HIS A 30 50.43 -2.76 34.34
N LEU A 31 51.53 -3.53 34.34
CA LEU A 31 51.62 -4.99 34.37
C LEU A 31 51.07 -5.62 35.66
N HIS A 32 50.57 -6.85 35.56
CA HIS A 32 51.19 -8.01 36.23
C HIS A 32 50.79 -9.32 35.52
N LYS A 33 51.77 -10.22 35.37
CA LYS A 33 51.74 -11.47 34.61
C LYS A 33 52.06 -12.66 35.54
N LEU A 34 51.35 -13.77 35.30
CA LEU A 34 51.66 -15.20 35.57
C LEU A 34 51.48 -15.76 37.00
N PRO A 35 51.32 -17.11 37.17
CA PRO A 35 51.33 -18.20 36.17
C PRO A 35 50.13 -19.18 36.20
N SER A 36 50.12 -20.03 35.16
CA SER A 36 49.31 -21.22 34.91
C SER A 36 49.34 -22.30 36.01
N MET A 37 48.23 -23.02 36.18
CA MET A 37 48.25 -24.45 36.48
C MET A 37 47.11 -25.20 35.79
N SER A 38 47.51 -26.29 35.14
CA SER A 38 46.72 -27.38 34.57
C SER A 38 46.00 -28.18 35.65
N GLN A 39 44.78 -28.66 35.38
CA GLN A 39 44.43 -30.05 35.64
C GLN A 39 43.15 -30.49 34.90
N LYS A 40 43.27 -31.64 34.24
CA LYS A 40 42.20 -32.47 33.67
C LYS A 40 41.28 -33.00 34.77
N ASN A 41 40.01 -33.24 34.45
CA ASN A 41 39.29 -34.45 34.84
C ASN A 41 38.00 -34.61 34.01
N ASP A 42 37.91 -35.72 33.28
CA ASP A 42 36.68 -36.31 32.76
C ASP A 42 35.96 -37.06 33.88
N VAL A 43 34.64 -36.86 34.07
CA VAL A 43 33.68 -37.90 34.49
C VAL A 43 32.26 -37.53 34.01
N LEU A 44 31.61 -38.51 33.39
CA LEU A 44 30.23 -38.55 32.90
C LEU A 44 29.15 -38.58 34.03
N SER A 45 27.93 -38.16 33.64
CA SER A 45 26.61 -38.70 34.05
C SER A 45 25.69 -37.87 34.95
N SER A 46 24.67 -37.30 34.29
CA SER A 46 23.22 -37.36 34.61
C SER A 46 22.67 -36.86 35.97
N ASN A 47 21.85 -35.79 35.97
CA ASN A 47 20.38 -35.93 35.97
C ASN A 47 19.62 -34.57 36.08
N ALA A 48 18.66 -34.43 35.16
CA ALA A 48 17.34 -33.78 35.27
C ALA A 48 17.21 -32.41 35.97
N VAL A 49 17.36 -31.34 35.18
CA VAL A 49 16.71 -30.04 35.42
C VAL A 49 15.50 -29.98 34.50
N GLN A 50 14.29 -29.88 35.07
CA GLN A 50 13.06 -29.56 34.33
C GLN A 50 13.24 -28.19 33.67
N SER A 51 13.45 -28.19 32.36
CA SER A 51 13.51 -26.98 31.55
C SER A 51 12.11 -26.37 31.46
N GLY A 52 11.90 -25.23 32.12
CA GLY A 52 10.80 -24.34 31.77
C GLY A 52 10.92 -24.02 30.28
N GLN A 53 9.97 -24.48 29.46
CA GLN A 53 9.99 -24.21 28.03
C GLN A 53 9.96 -22.71 27.84
N ASN A 54 11.07 -22.18 27.33
CA ASN A 54 11.21 -20.78 27.03
C ASN A 54 10.36 -20.51 25.79
N ASN A 55 9.14 -19.97 25.96
CA ASN A 55 8.15 -19.71 24.90
C ASN A 55 8.57 -18.59 23.93
N ASN A 56 9.87 -18.32 23.80
CA ASN A 56 10.44 -17.29 22.96
C ASN A 56 10.94 -17.90 21.65
N ILE A 57 10.42 -17.41 20.53
CA ILE A 57 10.91 -17.70 19.19
C ILE A 57 11.96 -16.65 18.83
N SER A 58 13.19 -17.08 18.50
CA SER A 58 14.21 -16.20 17.90
C SER A 58 13.81 -15.88 16.45
N LEU A 59 13.75 -14.59 16.11
CA LEU A 59 13.43 -14.15 14.75
C LEU A 59 14.68 -13.85 13.92
N GLY A 60 15.85 -13.74 14.56
CA GLY A 60 17.09 -13.29 13.95
C GLY A 60 17.48 -11.87 14.36
N SER A 61 18.59 -11.41 13.81
CA SER A 61 19.14 -10.08 14.06
C SER A 61 18.86 -9.11 12.91
N LEU A 62 18.64 -7.84 13.23
CA LEU A 62 18.54 -6.79 12.21
C LEU A 62 19.87 -6.63 11.48
N SER A 63 19.85 -6.65 10.15
CA SER A 63 21.03 -6.53 9.29
C SER A 63 20.71 -5.71 8.04
N GLY A 64 21.72 -5.42 7.21
CA GLY A 64 21.47 -4.75 5.92
C GLY A 64 20.52 -5.51 4.98
N LYS A 65 20.34 -6.82 5.16
CA LYS A 65 19.37 -7.64 4.40
C LYS A 65 17.99 -7.70 5.07
N ASN A 66 17.94 -7.65 6.40
CA ASN A 66 16.71 -7.66 7.21
C ASN A 66 16.68 -6.38 8.05
N THR A 67 16.25 -5.29 7.41
CA THR A 67 16.31 -3.93 7.99
C THR A 67 15.21 -3.66 9.01
N THR A 68 14.18 -4.52 9.12
CA THR A 68 13.04 -4.29 10.02
C THR A 68 12.56 -5.55 10.73
N VAL A 69 11.92 -5.37 11.90
CA VAL A 69 11.27 -6.46 12.66
C VAL A 69 10.17 -7.14 11.84
N ALA A 70 9.46 -6.38 10.99
CA ALA A 70 8.44 -6.94 10.09
C ALA A 70 9.04 -7.94 9.08
N GLN A 71 10.21 -7.64 8.52
CA GLN A 71 10.90 -8.58 7.62
C GLN A 71 11.33 -9.86 8.34
N LEU A 72 11.81 -9.76 9.58
CA LEU A 72 12.16 -10.94 10.39
C LEU A 72 10.93 -11.81 10.68
N LEU A 73 9.77 -11.21 10.98
CA LEU A 73 8.51 -11.92 11.16
C LEU A 73 8.02 -12.59 9.87
N LEU A 74 8.10 -11.89 8.73
CA LEU A 74 7.73 -12.42 7.42
C LEU A 74 8.64 -13.57 6.97
N ALA A 75 9.91 -13.53 7.35
CA ALA A 75 10.88 -14.60 7.09
C ALA A 75 10.64 -15.83 7.98
N ASN A 76 9.92 -15.70 9.11
CA ASN A 76 9.62 -16.80 10.00
C ASN A 76 8.37 -17.59 9.55
N PRO A 77 8.48 -18.87 9.16
CA PRO A 77 7.35 -19.63 8.62
C PRO A 77 6.16 -19.78 9.57
N GLN A 78 6.39 -19.79 10.88
CA GLN A 78 5.34 -19.97 11.89
C GLN A 78 4.58 -18.68 12.19
N LEU A 79 5.23 -17.52 11.98
CA LEU A 79 4.69 -16.22 12.39
C LEU A 79 4.30 -15.32 11.20
N LYS A 80 4.77 -15.62 9.98
CA LYS A 80 4.56 -14.77 8.81
C LYS A 80 3.09 -14.39 8.57
N ALA A 81 2.16 -15.34 8.78
CA ALA A 81 0.72 -15.12 8.60
C ALA A 81 0.13 -14.13 9.62
N ASN A 82 0.77 -13.98 10.79
CA ASN A 82 0.33 -13.12 11.88
C ASN A 82 1.21 -11.88 12.06
N THR A 83 2.13 -11.60 11.13
CA THR A 83 3.12 -10.51 11.26
C THR A 83 2.48 -9.19 11.70
N TRP A 84 1.43 -8.77 11.00
CA TRP A 84 0.80 -7.48 11.28
C TRP A 84 -0.06 -7.49 12.54
N SER A 85 -0.73 -8.60 12.84
CA SER A 85 -1.45 -8.79 14.10
C SER A 85 -0.50 -8.72 15.31
N ILE A 86 0.71 -9.29 15.17
CA ILE A 86 1.77 -9.22 16.18
C ILE A 86 2.27 -7.78 16.33
N ILE A 87 2.60 -7.09 15.24
CA ILE A 87 3.11 -5.71 15.28
C ILE A 87 2.08 -4.72 15.84
N HIS A 88 0.81 -4.86 15.45
CA HIS A 88 -0.27 -3.98 15.88
C HIS A 88 -0.92 -4.40 17.20
N ASN A 89 -0.50 -5.51 17.80
CA ASN A 89 -0.93 -5.90 19.13
C ASN A 89 -0.72 -4.70 20.09
N PRO A 90 -1.68 -4.38 20.97
CA PRO A 90 -1.55 -3.26 21.92
C PRO A 90 -0.23 -3.23 22.71
N ILE A 91 0.37 -4.39 23.00
CA ILE A 91 1.65 -4.54 23.72
C ILE A 91 2.84 -4.10 22.84
N ASN A 92 2.72 -4.22 21.52
CA ASN A 92 3.79 -4.00 20.55
C ASN A 92 3.66 -2.69 19.76
N LYS A 93 2.43 -2.20 19.52
CA LYS A 93 2.16 -1.08 18.60
C LYS A 93 2.88 0.22 18.91
N ASN A 94 3.25 0.43 20.18
CA ASN A 94 3.92 1.65 20.66
C ASN A 94 5.44 1.46 20.84
N LYS A 95 5.98 0.30 20.47
CA LYS A 95 7.41 0.03 20.57
C LYS A 95 8.18 0.76 19.48
N ALA A 96 9.33 1.34 19.84
CA ALA A 96 10.16 2.11 18.93
C ALA A 96 11.01 1.20 18.01
N PHE A 97 10.37 0.41 17.15
CA PHE A 97 11.06 -0.55 16.27
C PHE A 97 12.13 0.08 15.35
N HIS A 98 11.98 1.37 15.05
CA HIS A 98 12.93 2.14 14.24
C HIS A 98 14.22 2.54 14.99
N GLN A 99 14.26 2.38 16.31
CA GLN A 99 15.41 2.73 17.16
C GLN A 99 16.26 1.51 17.52
N ILE A 100 15.93 0.32 17.01
CA ILE A 100 16.67 -0.90 17.32
C ILE A 100 18.00 -0.87 16.56
N PRO A 101 19.16 -0.94 17.26
CA PRO A 101 20.45 -0.98 16.58
C PRO A 101 20.61 -2.23 15.69
N THR A 102 21.30 -2.07 14.57
CA THR A 102 21.73 -3.21 13.72
C THR A 102 22.52 -4.22 14.56
N GLY A 103 22.26 -5.51 14.35
CA GLY A 103 22.91 -6.61 15.05
C GLY A 103 22.22 -7.04 16.35
N LYS A 104 21.10 -6.42 16.75
CA LYS A 104 20.29 -6.89 17.88
C LYS A 104 19.38 -8.03 17.46
N GLU A 105 19.37 -9.10 18.27
CA GLU A 105 18.50 -10.26 18.13
C GLU A 105 17.09 -9.93 18.63
N ILE A 106 16.08 -10.30 17.84
CA ILE A 106 14.67 -10.08 18.14
C ILE A 106 14.02 -11.40 18.54
N TYR A 107 13.22 -11.37 19.59
CA TYR A 107 12.47 -12.50 20.10
C TYR A 107 10.96 -12.21 20.11
N TYR A 108 10.15 -13.22 19.83
CA TYR A 108 8.70 -13.18 19.99
C TYR A 108 8.26 -14.18 21.06
N ASN A 109 7.63 -13.70 22.13
CA ASN A 109 7.06 -14.56 23.16
C ASN A 109 5.65 -15.01 22.74
N GLN A 110 5.44 -16.31 22.52
CA GLN A 110 4.15 -16.81 22.04
C GLN A 110 3.02 -16.70 23.06
N GLN A 111 3.34 -16.68 24.36
CA GLN A 111 2.36 -16.63 25.43
C GLN A 111 1.87 -15.20 25.69
N THR A 112 2.78 -14.23 25.73
CA THR A 112 2.44 -12.81 25.95
C THR A 112 2.17 -12.05 24.64
N GLN A 113 2.49 -12.66 23.49
CA GLN A 113 2.50 -12.04 22.17
C GLN A 113 3.43 -10.83 22.07
N GLU A 114 4.43 -10.73 22.95
CA GLU A 114 5.33 -9.58 23.03
C GLU A 114 6.57 -9.77 22.14
N LEU A 115 6.92 -8.73 21.38
CA LEU A 115 8.21 -8.60 20.72
C LEU A 115 9.23 -7.98 21.68
N SER A 116 10.36 -8.63 21.88
CA SER A 116 11.46 -8.12 22.71
C SER A 116 12.78 -8.19 21.97
N TRP A 117 13.72 -7.31 22.32
CA TRP A 117 15.08 -7.34 21.81
C TRP A 117 16.02 -7.04 22.97
N SER A 118 17.05 -7.87 23.14
CA SER A 118 17.91 -7.79 24.32
C SER A 118 19.16 -6.95 24.08
N GLU A 119 19.47 -6.07 25.03
CA GLU A 119 20.76 -6.14 25.72
C GLU A 119 20.49 -7.03 26.94
N GLN A 120 21.15 -8.17 27.11
CA GLN A 120 20.69 -9.14 28.11
C GLN A 120 20.66 -8.55 29.53
N LYS A 121 19.48 -8.61 30.16
CA LYS A 121 19.30 -9.40 31.40
C LYS A 121 17.85 -9.81 31.59
N LEU A 122 17.63 -11.13 31.54
CA LEU A 122 16.37 -11.79 31.88
C LEU A 122 16.03 -11.60 33.36
N ILE A 123 14.84 -11.07 33.66
CA ILE A 123 14.14 -11.27 34.94
C ILE A 123 12.63 -11.36 34.64
N THR A 124 12.01 -12.49 35.02
CA THR A 124 10.56 -12.78 35.10
C THR A 124 10.10 -12.77 36.59
N PRO A 125 8.80 -12.95 36.98
CA PRO A 125 7.50 -12.94 36.26
C PRO A 125 6.32 -12.21 37.01
N ALA A 126 5.12 -12.15 36.37
CA ALA A 126 3.80 -12.65 36.87
C ALA A 126 2.57 -11.72 36.64
N THR A 127 1.54 -12.19 35.90
CA THR A 127 0.20 -12.61 36.44
C THR A 127 -0.83 -13.02 35.34
N ASN A 128 -1.37 -14.24 35.54
CA ASN A 128 -2.61 -14.94 35.16
C ASN A 128 -3.52 -14.55 33.96
N PRO A 129 -4.01 -15.55 33.18
CA PRO A 129 -5.19 -15.42 32.31
C PRO A 129 -6.47 -15.99 32.97
N VAL A 130 -7.62 -15.35 32.70
CA VAL A 130 -8.96 -15.87 33.01
C VAL A 130 -9.52 -16.56 31.76
N ALA A 131 -9.97 -17.80 31.90
CA ALA A 131 -10.71 -18.54 30.88
C ALA A 131 -12.22 -18.37 31.10
N PHE A 132 -13.00 -18.27 30.01
CA PHE A 132 -14.44 -18.48 30.03
C PHE A 132 -14.85 -19.54 28.99
N LEU A 133 -15.66 -20.48 29.47
CA LEU A 133 -16.32 -21.54 28.71
C LEU A 133 -17.45 -20.99 27.84
N ASN A 134 -17.62 -21.55 26.64
CA ASN A 134 -18.85 -21.48 25.88
C ASN A 134 -19.63 -22.79 26.03
N ASN A 135 -20.87 -22.69 26.52
CA ASN A 135 -21.93 -23.67 26.35
C ASN A 135 -23.00 -23.03 25.46
N HIS A 136 -23.46 -23.70 24.42
CA HIS A 136 -24.75 -23.36 23.81
C HIS A 136 -25.59 -24.61 23.53
N SER A 137 -26.72 -24.66 24.22
CA SER A 137 -27.90 -25.45 23.94
C SER A 137 -28.66 -24.90 22.73
N GLN A 138 -29.38 -25.78 22.05
CA GLN A 138 -30.26 -25.50 20.91
C GLN A 138 -31.42 -24.57 21.30
N ALA A 139 -31.62 -23.49 20.54
CA ALA A 139 -32.83 -22.66 20.58
C ALA A 139 -33.07 -21.99 19.20
N SER A 140 -34.35 -21.75 18.91
CA SER A 140 -34.96 -21.28 17.66
C SER A 140 -34.13 -20.28 16.83
N SER A 141 -34.20 -20.42 15.50
CA SER A 141 -33.57 -19.54 14.50
C SER A 141 -34.07 -18.10 14.59
N GLN A 142 -33.47 -17.30 15.48
CA GLN A 142 -33.77 -15.90 15.61
C GLN A 142 -33.09 -15.13 14.48
N LYS A 143 -33.85 -14.81 13.43
CA LYS A 143 -33.43 -13.88 12.38
C LYS A 143 -33.54 -12.46 12.96
N LEU A 144 -32.41 -11.78 13.05
CA LEU A 144 -32.29 -10.37 13.44
C LEU A 144 -32.39 -9.50 12.18
N GLU A 145 -33.34 -8.58 12.12
CA GLU A 145 -33.41 -7.59 11.04
C GLU A 145 -32.30 -6.55 11.25
N LEU A 146 -31.45 -6.37 10.24
CA LEU A 146 -30.39 -5.37 10.26
C LEU A 146 -30.87 -4.01 9.72
N GLY A 147 -31.90 -4.01 8.88
CA GLY A 147 -32.49 -2.83 8.25
C GLY A 147 -32.55 -2.96 6.72
N GLN A 148 -32.82 -1.84 6.04
CA GLN A 148 -32.98 -1.79 4.58
C GLN A 148 -31.80 -1.13 3.88
N ILE A 149 -31.46 -1.65 2.70
CA ILE A 149 -30.55 -0.98 1.77
C ILE A 149 -31.24 0.27 1.23
N ASN A 150 -30.68 1.44 1.51
CA ASN A 150 -31.17 2.73 1.04
C ASN A 150 -30.01 3.72 0.88
N SER A 151 -30.27 4.92 0.39
CA SER A 151 -29.28 5.99 0.24
C SER A 151 -28.46 6.30 1.52
N SER A 152 -29.01 6.09 2.71
CA SER A 152 -28.31 6.28 4.00
C SER A 152 -27.57 5.02 4.48
N ASN A 153 -27.98 3.85 4.00
CA ASN A 153 -27.45 2.53 4.34
C ASN A 153 -27.21 1.70 3.07
N PRO A 154 -26.25 2.10 2.22
CA PRO A 154 -26.12 1.53 0.87
C PRO A 154 -25.59 0.09 0.86
N THR A 155 -24.99 -0.40 1.95
CA THR A 155 -24.41 -1.75 2.00
C THR A 155 -24.75 -2.50 3.28
N ILE A 156 -24.64 -3.83 3.24
CA ILE A 156 -24.77 -4.67 4.43
C ILE A 156 -23.74 -4.30 5.50
N SER A 157 -22.55 -3.86 5.12
CA SER A 157 -21.52 -3.46 6.07
C SER A 157 -21.88 -2.19 6.83
N ASN A 158 -22.62 -1.27 6.19
CA ASN A 158 -23.21 -0.10 6.84
C ASN A 158 -24.25 -0.52 7.88
N LEU A 159 -25.17 -1.42 7.51
CA LEU A 159 -26.19 -1.96 8.41
C LEU A 159 -25.57 -2.68 9.62
N LEU A 160 -24.58 -3.54 9.41
CA LEU A 160 -23.84 -4.21 10.49
C LEU A 160 -23.07 -3.23 11.39
N SER A 161 -22.62 -2.10 10.85
CA SER A 161 -21.88 -1.07 11.62
C SER A 161 -22.77 -0.25 12.54
N GLN A 162 -24.07 -0.22 12.30
CA GLN A 162 -25.06 0.43 13.15
C GLN A 162 -25.50 -0.45 14.32
N HIS A 163 -25.22 -1.76 14.27
CA HIS A 163 -25.54 -2.68 15.35
C HIS A 163 -24.40 -2.76 16.37
N SER A 164 -24.68 -2.43 17.64
CA SER A 164 -23.69 -2.37 18.73
C SER A 164 -22.93 -3.68 18.93
N GLU A 165 -23.64 -4.81 18.85
CA GLU A 165 -23.07 -6.14 19.08
C GLU A 165 -22.33 -6.72 17.86
N LEU A 166 -22.70 -6.31 16.64
CA LEU A 166 -22.15 -6.89 15.41
C LEU A 166 -21.06 -6.03 14.76
N LYS A 167 -20.97 -4.74 15.09
CA LYS A 167 -20.02 -3.78 14.47
C LYS A 167 -18.57 -4.24 14.54
N ALA A 168 -18.17 -4.87 15.66
CA ALA A 168 -16.82 -5.38 15.88
C ALA A 168 -16.52 -6.66 15.07
N GLN A 169 -17.56 -7.42 14.72
CA GLN A 169 -17.45 -8.68 13.98
C GLN A 169 -17.92 -8.58 12.52
N ARG A 170 -18.32 -7.39 12.04
CA ARG A 170 -18.96 -7.23 10.73
C ARG A 170 -18.21 -7.87 9.57
N TRP A 171 -16.89 -7.79 9.56
CA TRP A 171 -16.07 -8.38 8.50
C TRP A 171 -15.97 -9.89 8.65
N ASN A 172 -15.86 -10.39 9.88
CA ASN A 172 -15.94 -11.82 10.17
C ASN A 172 -17.32 -12.41 9.83
N ILE A 173 -18.36 -11.59 9.78
CA ILE A 173 -19.72 -12.00 9.36
C ILE A 173 -19.80 -11.99 7.83
N ILE A 174 -19.39 -10.91 7.16
CA ILE A 174 -19.45 -10.78 5.70
C ILE A 174 -18.58 -11.84 5.00
N HIS A 175 -17.39 -12.11 5.53
CA HIS A 175 -16.45 -13.09 4.99
C HIS A 175 -16.62 -14.50 5.55
N ASP A 176 -17.67 -14.75 6.33
CA ASP A 176 -18.02 -16.10 6.77
C ASP A 176 -18.26 -16.99 5.54
N ALA A 177 -17.92 -18.29 5.62
CA ALA A 177 -18.02 -19.21 4.49
C ALA A 177 -19.44 -19.28 3.90
N LEU A 178 -20.46 -19.05 4.73
CA LEU A 178 -21.87 -19.00 4.33
C LEU A 178 -22.28 -17.69 3.61
N ASN A 179 -21.43 -16.66 3.67
CA ASN A 179 -21.73 -15.30 3.23
C ASN A 179 -20.80 -14.80 2.12
N GLN A 180 -19.55 -15.25 2.08
CA GLN A 180 -18.52 -14.72 1.16
C GLN A 180 -18.88 -14.82 -0.35
N ASN A 181 -19.72 -15.78 -0.74
CA ASN A 181 -20.12 -16.00 -2.13
C ASN A 181 -21.44 -15.31 -2.51
N LYS A 182 -22.02 -14.53 -1.60
CA LYS A 182 -23.30 -13.85 -1.82
C LYS A 182 -23.08 -12.56 -2.62
N ALA A 183 -23.97 -12.28 -3.57
CA ALA A 183 -23.87 -11.14 -4.47
C ALA A 183 -24.34 -9.83 -3.78
N PHE A 184 -23.64 -9.41 -2.73
CA PHE A 184 -24.00 -8.24 -1.92
C PHE A 184 -24.07 -6.94 -2.75
N THR A 185 -23.31 -6.85 -3.84
CA THR A 185 -23.30 -5.71 -4.77
C THR A 185 -24.51 -5.64 -5.69
N LYS A 186 -25.32 -6.70 -5.75
CA LYS A 186 -26.52 -6.77 -6.62
C LYS A 186 -27.83 -6.60 -5.83
N ILE A 187 -27.74 -6.22 -4.56
CA ILE A 187 -28.93 -6.04 -3.72
C ILE A 187 -29.60 -4.71 -4.09
N PRO A 188 -30.85 -4.70 -4.57
CA PRO A 188 -31.53 -3.47 -4.92
C PRO A 188 -31.83 -2.60 -3.70
N GLU A 189 -31.92 -1.29 -3.93
CA GLU A 189 -32.47 -0.37 -2.94
C GLU A 189 -33.88 -0.79 -2.49
N GLY A 190 -34.20 -0.59 -1.21
CA GLY A 190 -35.44 -1.04 -0.54
C GLY A 190 -35.40 -2.48 -0.03
N THR A 191 -34.31 -3.23 -0.26
CA THR A 191 -34.21 -4.63 0.20
C THR A 191 -33.90 -4.69 1.70
N THR A 192 -34.68 -5.49 2.45
CA THR A 192 -34.47 -5.72 3.89
C THR A 192 -33.47 -6.85 4.12
N ILE A 193 -32.49 -6.62 4.98
CA ILE A 193 -31.42 -7.56 5.30
C ILE A 193 -31.65 -8.17 6.69
N PHE A 194 -31.47 -9.49 6.78
CA PHE A 194 -31.58 -10.26 8.00
C PHE A 194 -30.27 -10.99 8.31
N PHE A 195 -29.92 -11.09 9.58
CA PHE A 195 -28.79 -11.86 10.10
C PHE A 195 -29.29 -12.97 11.02
N ASN A 196 -28.87 -14.21 10.79
CA ASN A 196 -29.17 -15.33 11.67
C ASN A 196 -28.05 -15.48 12.70
N ALA A 197 -28.32 -15.16 13.97
CA ALA A 197 -27.31 -15.19 15.03
C ALA A 197 -26.73 -16.60 15.28
N ASN A 198 -27.49 -17.66 15.00
CA ASN A 198 -27.06 -19.03 15.24
C ASN A 198 -26.13 -19.55 14.12
N THR A 199 -26.43 -19.21 12.86
CA THR A 199 -25.64 -19.67 11.70
C THR A 199 -24.65 -18.63 11.20
N ARG A 200 -24.72 -17.40 11.70
CA ARG A 200 -24.01 -16.22 11.19
C ARG A 200 -24.36 -15.86 9.75
N GLU A 201 -25.45 -16.40 9.20
CA GLU A 201 -25.83 -16.22 7.80
C GLU A 201 -26.56 -14.89 7.57
N LEU A 202 -26.18 -14.16 6.52
CA LEU A 202 -26.88 -12.99 5.98
C LEU A 202 -27.90 -13.41 4.91
N SER A 203 -29.14 -12.96 5.02
CA SER A 203 -30.20 -13.26 4.04
C SER A 203 -31.03 -12.01 3.74
N TRP A 204 -31.72 -11.99 2.61
CA TRP A 204 -32.59 -10.90 2.21
C TRP A 204 -33.76 -11.39 1.37
N GLU A 205 -34.89 -10.69 1.45
CA GLU A 205 -36.07 -10.98 0.65
C GLU A 205 -36.22 -9.91 -0.44
N THR A 206 -36.24 -10.34 -1.70
CA THR A 206 -36.53 -9.45 -2.83
C THR A 206 -37.98 -9.02 -2.74
N ALA A 207 -38.22 -7.71 -2.58
CA ALA A 207 -39.57 -7.15 -2.60
C ALA A 207 -40.27 -7.59 -3.90
N LYS A 208 -41.40 -8.31 -3.77
CA LYS A 208 -42.25 -8.66 -4.92
C LYS A 208 -42.77 -7.36 -5.53
N LYS A 209 -42.14 -6.91 -6.61
CA LYS A 209 -42.59 -5.76 -7.41
C LYS A 209 -44.03 -6.00 -7.85
N GLN A 210 -44.99 -5.27 -7.28
CA GLN A 210 -46.31 -5.14 -7.87
C GLN A 210 -46.12 -4.43 -9.21
N LEU A 211 -46.38 -5.18 -10.29
CA LEU A 211 -46.40 -4.68 -11.66
C LEU A 211 -47.58 -3.69 -11.78
N ASN A 212 -47.29 -2.40 -11.93
CA ASN A 212 -48.23 -1.46 -12.52
C ASN A 212 -47.54 -0.79 -13.72
N THR A 213 -48.26 -0.86 -14.85
CA THR A 213 -47.92 -0.55 -16.24
C THR A 213 -47.71 0.96 -16.47
N PRO A 214 -47.09 1.36 -17.60
CA PRO A 214 -46.43 2.65 -17.78
C PRO A 214 -47.40 3.73 -18.27
N SER A 215 -47.27 4.95 -17.74
CA SER A 215 -47.78 6.15 -18.38
C SER A 215 -46.62 7.03 -18.80
N GLN A 216 -46.64 7.38 -20.08
CA GLN A 216 -45.83 8.42 -20.69
C GLN A 216 -46.03 9.73 -19.95
N ILE A 217 -44.95 10.29 -19.40
CA ILE A 217 -44.84 11.73 -19.16
C ILE A 217 -43.43 12.13 -19.59
N SER A 218 -43.42 12.95 -20.63
CA SER A 218 -42.32 13.81 -21.05
C SER A 218 -41.77 14.58 -19.84
N ASP A 219 -40.46 14.62 -19.65
CA ASP A 219 -39.75 15.88 -19.45
C ASP A 219 -38.24 15.69 -19.27
N ASN A 220 -37.52 16.64 -19.85
CA ASN A 220 -36.09 16.87 -19.76
C ASN A 220 -35.54 16.55 -18.36
N THR A 221 -34.82 15.44 -18.23
CA THR A 221 -33.90 15.25 -17.11
C THR A 221 -32.51 15.50 -17.62
N LEU A 222 -32.00 16.69 -17.28
CA LEU A 222 -30.59 17.06 -17.27
C LEU A 222 -29.76 15.84 -16.86
N ILE A 223 -29.06 15.25 -17.83
CA ILE A 223 -27.98 14.31 -17.56
C ILE A 223 -26.97 15.13 -16.78
N SER A 224 -27.00 14.93 -15.47
CA SER A 224 -26.26 15.66 -14.45
C SER A 224 -24.86 16.02 -14.91
N ASP A 225 -24.66 17.30 -15.20
CA ASP A 225 -23.36 17.95 -15.46
C ASP A 225 -22.32 17.62 -14.37
N ASN A 226 -22.74 17.10 -13.21
CA ASN A 226 -21.87 16.76 -12.08
C ASN A 226 -20.85 15.64 -12.37
N ASN A 227 -21.19 14.66 -13.23
CA ASN A 227 -20.24 13.59 -13.58
C ASN A 227 -19.14 14.08 -14.56
N LEU A 228 -19.44 15.07 -15.41
CA LEU A 228 -18.47 15.74 -16.29
C LEU A 228 -17.59 16.77 -15.54
N ILE A 229 -18.12 17.33 -14.45
CA ILE A 229 -17.43 18.31 -13.60
C ILE A 229 -16.33 17.65 -12.76
N LEU A 230 -16.40 16.35 -12.45
CA LEU A 230 -15.44 15.64 -11.57
C LEU A 230 -14.28 14.93 -12.30
N SER A 231 -14.48 14.35 -13.49
CA SER A 231 -13.37 13.70 -14.23
C SER A 231 -12.39 14.73 -14.83
N LYS A 232 -12.87 15.95 -15.13
CA LYS A 232 -12.01 17.12 -15.41
C LYS A 232 -11.13 17.53 -14.23
N LYS A 233 -11.33 16.94 -13.04
CA LYS A 233 -10.64 17.42 -11.83
C LYS A 233 -9.33 16.73 -11.55
N LEU A 234 -9.08 15.47 -11.92
CA LEU A 234 -7.81 14.87 -11.43
C LEU A 234 -6.60 15.45 -12.15
N ASP A 235 -6.65 15.59 -13.48
CA ASP A 235 -5.57 16.22 -14.24
C ASP A 235 -5.39 17.69 -13.83
N ASP A 236 -6.47 18.44 -13.64
CA ASP A 236 -6.40 19.81 -13.16
C ASP A 236 -5.93 19.92 -11.70
N ALA A 237 -6.32 18.98 -10.83
CA ALA A 237 -5.98 18.97 -9.40
C ALA A 237 -4.51 18.66 -9.13
N VAL A 238 -3.81 18.02 -10.07
CA VAL A 238 -2.38 17.75 -9.95
C VAL A 238 -1.50 18.86 -10.54
N LYS A 239 -2.04 19.75 -11.39
CA LYS A 239 -1.28 20.87 -11.98
C LYS A 239 -0.57 21.78 -10.97
N PRO A 240 -1.12 22.09 -9.78
CA PRO A 240 -0.40 22.88 -8.79
C PRO A 240 0.92 22.27 -8.32
N PHE A 241 1.14 20.96 -8.53
CA PHE A 241 2.37 20.28 -8.13
C PHE A 241 3.45 20.29 -9.22
N MET A 242 3.18 20.80 -10.41
CA MET A 242 4.15 20.85 -11.52
C MET A 242 5.45 21.53 -11.11
N GLY A 243 6.58 20.90 -11.42
CA GLY A 243 7.91 21.38 -11.06
C GLY A 243 8.37 21.01 -9.64
N THR A 244 7.53 20.38 -8.82
CA THR A 244 7.93 19.91 -7.49
C THR A 244 8.98 18.80 -7.61
N ASP A 245 9.99 18.81 -6.74
CA ASP A 245 11.06 17.80 -6.71
C ASP A 245 10.49 16.43 -6.30
N TYR A 246 11.03 15.36 -6.90
CA TYR A 246 10.60 13.99 -6.62
C TYR A 246 10.75 13.60 -5.15
N LYS A 247 11.75 14.16 -4.45
CA LYS A 247 11.96 13.90 -3.02
C LYS A 247 10.78 14.38 -2.14
N ASP A 248 10.03 15.35 -2.65
CA ASP A 248 8.90 15.97 -1.94
C ASP A 248 7.57 15.32 -2.36
N ILE A 249 7.43 14.94 -3.63
CA ILE A 249 6.24 14.28 -4.17
C ILE A 249 6.66 13.17 -5.13
N ASP A 250 6.52 11.90 -4.73
CA ASP A 250 6.67 10.75 -5.63
C ASP A 250 5.40 10.52 -6.48
N CYS A 251 5.47 9.54 -7.40
CA CYS A 251 4.40 9.26 -8.35
C CYS A 251 3.06 8.84 -7.71
N TYR A 252 3.09 8.09 -6.60
CA TYR A 252 1.88 7.67 -5.89
C TYR A 252 1.31 8.85 -5.08
N THR A 253 2.19 9.59 -4.40
CA THR A 253 1.86 10.78 -3.62
C THR A 253 1.26 11.88 -4.49
N LEU A 254 1.70 12.02 -5.75
CA LEU A 254 1.11 12.91 -6.73
C LEU A 254 -0.37 12.61 -6.96
N VAL A 255 -0.70 11.34 -7.25
CA VAL A 255 -2.09 10.89 -7.46
C VAL A 255 -2.91 11.11 -6.19
N VAL A 256 -2.38 10.71 -5.02
CA VAL A 256 -3.05 10.89 -3.72
C VAL A 256 -3.30 12.38 -3.42
N ASN A 257 -2.36 13.27 -3.71
CA ASN A 257 -2.55 14.69 -3.50
C ASN A 257 -3.56 15.29 -4.49
N GLY A 258 -3.58 14.83 -5.75
CA GLY A 258 -4.64 15.17 -6.71
C GLY A 258 -6.01 14.76 -6.21
N LEU A 259 -6.15 13.52 -5.72
CA LEU A 259 -7.38 13.02 -5.11
C LEU A 259 -7.80 13.85 -3.88
N LYS A 260 -6.86 14.21 -3.00
CA LYS A 260 -7.14 15.10 -1.86
C LYS A 260 -7.63 16.48 -2.30
N ASN A 261 -7.03 17.05 -3.34
CA ASN A 261 -7.47 18.32 -3.94
C ASN A 261 -8.88 18.21 -4.56
N MET A 262 -9.31 17.00 -4.93
CA MET A 262 -10.68 16.70 -5.35
C MET A 262 -11.66 16.46 -4.19
N GLY A 263 -11.19 16.53 -2.93
CA GLY A 263 -12.01 16.31 -1.73
C GLY A 263 -11.98 14.89 -1.18
N VAL A 264 -11.16 13.99 -1.74
CA VAL A 264 -11.03 12.62 -1.23
C VAL A 264 -10.37 12.62 0.15
N ARG A 265 -11.03 11.96 1.10
CA ARG A 265 -10.44 11.68 2.40
C ARG A 265 -9.44 10.53 2.27
N TYR A 266 -8.17 10.86 2.12
CA TYR A 266 -7.12 9.84 2.04
C TYR A 266 -6.86 9.15 3.39
N ARG A 267 -6.89 9.90 4.50
CA ARG A 267 -6.69 9.38 5.87
C ARG A 267 -7.94 9.58 6.73
N GLY A 268 -8.04 8.82 7.81
CA GLY A 268 -9.09 8.95 8.81
C GLY A 268 -10.05 7.75 8.84
N GLN A 269 -11.20 7.94 9.48
CA GLN A 269 -12.27 6.95 9.43
C GLN A 269 -12.87 6.94 8.02
N ASP A 270 -13.08 5.74 7.47
CA ASP A 270 -13.69 5.51 6.14
C ASP A 270 -12.90 6.20 5.01
N SER A 271 -11.57 6.15 5.12
CA SER A 271 -10.64 6.78 4.18
C SER A 271 -10.11 5.83 3.12
N LEU A 272 -9.67 6.37 1.99
CA LEU A 272 -9.04 5.58 0.93
C LEU A 272 -7.87 4.73 1.44
N SER A 273 -6.97 5.29 2.27
CA SER A 273 -5.83 4.51 2.79
C SER A 273 -6.26 3.31 3.64
N LYS A 274 -7.40 3.40 4.32
CA LYS A 274 -7.96 2.30 5.11
C LYS A 274 -8.58 1.24 4.21
N GLU A 275 -9.24 1.65 3.14
CA GLU A 275 -9.78 0.73 2.13
C GLU A 275 -8.67 -0.06 1.45
N LEU A 276 -7.61 0.61 0.96
CA LEU A 276 -6.44 -0.06 0.36
C LEU A 276 -5.77 -1.03 1.33
N LEU A 277 -5.66 -0.64 2.61
CA LEU A 277 -5.14 -1.51 3.65
C LEU A 277 -6.05 -2.72 3.87
N LEU A 278 -7.37 -2.53 3.88
CA LEU A 278 -8.34 -3.60 4.06
C LEU A 278 -8.30 -4.59 2.88
N MET A 279 -8.20 -4.10 1.65
CA MET A 279 -8.02 -4.94 0.46
C MET A 279 -6.77 -5.82 0.60
N ALA A 280 -5.65 -5.23 1.03
CA ALA A 280 -4.41 -5.97 1.22
C ALA A 280 -4.55 -7.08 2.27
N GLN A 281 -5.19 -6.75 3.40
CA GLN A 281 -5.42 -7.69 4.49
C GLN A 281 -6.38 -8.82 4.09
N THR A 282 -7.44 -8.50 3.35
CA THR A 282 -8.46 -9.45 2.89
C THR A 282 -7.86 -10.51 1.98
N GLU A 283 -6.85 -10.14 1.18
CA GLU A 283 -6.15 -11.07 0.30
C GLU A 283 -4.90 -11.71 0.93
N GLY A 284 -4.64 -11.46 2.21
CA GLY A 284 -3.43 -11.97 2.87
C GLY A 284 -2.14 -11.40 2.27
N ARG A 285 -2.21 -10.23 1.62
CA ARG A 285 -1.05 -9.54 1.05
C ARG A 285 -0.40 -8.61 2.08
N ALA A 286 0.81 -8.14 1.77
CA ALA A 286 1.45 -7.11 2.58
C ALA A 286 0.57 -5.85 2.62
N ASN A 287 0.50 -5.17 3.77
CA ASN A 287 -0.36 -4.00 3.99
C ASN A 287 -0.22 -2.92 2.91
N ASN A 288 0.97 -2.77 2.31
CA ASN A 288 1.25 -1.78 1.29
C ASN A 288 0.97 -2.27 -0.16
N ALA A 289 0.49 -3.50 -0.36
CA ALA A 289 0.35 -4.11 -1.68
C ALA A 289 -0.61 -3.35 -2.61
N TYR A 290 -1.59 -2.63 -2.04
CA TYR A 290 -2.56 -1.83 -2.80
C TYR A 290 -2.25 -0.33 -2.80
N PHE A 291 -1.09 0.10 -2.28
CA PHE A 291 -0.66 1.50 -2.35
C PHE A 291 0.00 1.77 -3.72
N THR A 292 -0.77 1.51 -4.78
CA THR A 292 -0.41 1.69 -6.20
C THR A 292 -1.54 2.38 -6.94
N GLY A 293 -1.31 2.77 -8.20
CA GLY A 293 -2.38 3.33 -9.04
C GLY A 293 -3.48 2.32 -9.36
N GLU A 294 -3.13 1.04 -9.55
CA GLU A 294 -4.09 -0.04 -9.72
C GLU A 294 -4.92 -0.28 -8.45
N GLY A 295 -4.31 -0.18 -7.27
CA GLY A 295 -5.05 -0.30 -6.01
C GLY A 295 -6.03 0.85 -5.81
N ILE A 296 -5.62 2.08 -6.12
CA ILE A 296 -6.55 3.24 -6.14
C ILE A 296 -7.69 3.00 -7.13
N THR A 297 -7.38 2.52 -8.33
CA THR A 297 -8.37 2.21 -9.37
C THR A 297 -9.38 1.18 -8.90
N GLU A 298 -8.90 0.10 -8.27
CA GLU A 298 -9.76 -0.97 -7.77
C GLU A 298 -10.68 -0.47 -6.64
N ALA A 299 -10.15 0.34 -5.71
CA ALA A 299 -10.92 0.90 -4.61
C ALA A 299 -11.94 1.95 -5.06
N MET A 300 -11.54 2.89 -5.94
CA MET A 300 -12.29 4.12 -6.22
C MET A 300 -12.78 4.25 -7.66
N GLY A 301 -12.61 3.23 -8.48
CA GLY A 301 -12.87 3.36 -9.91
C GLY A 301 -13.23 2.04 -10.58
N GLU A 302 -13.01 2.05 -11.89
CA GLU A 302 -13.12 0.93 -12.79
C GLU A 302 -11.88 0.83 -13.68
N LYS A 303 -11.50 -0.39 -14.06
CA LYS A 303 -10.45 -0.63 -15.05
C LYS A 303 -11.07 -0.52 -16.45
N VAL A 304 -10.62 0.46 -17.24
CA VAL A 304 -11.13 0.68 -18.60
C VAL A 304 -10.22 0.07 -19.67
N TYR A 305 -8.96 -0.18 -19.32
CA TYR A 305 -8.00 -0.83 -20.18
C TYR A 305 -7.00 -1.61 -19.34
N THR A 306 -6.62 -2.79 -19.80
CA THR A 306 -5.51 -3.57 -19.24
C THR A 306 -4.85 -4.34 -20.37
N HIS A 307 -3.53 -4.21 -20.49
CA HIS A 307 -2.74 -4.91 -21.49
C HIS A 307 -1.46 -5.44 -20.84
N ALA A 308 -1.15 -6.71 -21.10
CA ALA A 308 0.02 -7.38 -20.55
C ALA A 308 0.96 -7.80 -21.68
N ILE A 309 2.24 -7.45 -21.52
CA ILE A 309 3.30 -7.70 -22.49
C ILE A 309 4.32 -8.63 -21.83
N THR A 310 4.45 -9.84 -22.33
CA THR A 310 5.41 -10.84 -21.78
C THR A 310 6.70 -10.91 -22.59
N SER A 311 6.67 -10.47 -23.86
CA SER A 311 7.81 -10.49 -24.78
C SER A 311 7.60 -9.48 -25.89
N VAL A 312 8.67 -8.84 -26.37
CA VAL A 312 8.59 -7.78 -27.38
C VAL A 312 9.62 -8.02 -28.48
N ASN A 313 9.16 -8.15 -29.72
CA ASN A 313 10.03 -8.28 -30.88
C ASN A 313 10.45 -6.91 -31.45
N ASN A 314 9.51 -5.96 -31.49
CA ASN A 314 9.75 -4.61 -31.97
C ASN A 314 9.08 -3.61 -31.02
N ILE A 315 9.89 -2.97 -30.18
CA ILE A 315 9.46 -2.04 -29.13
C ILE A 315 8.66 -0.87 -29.70
N GLU A 316 9.10 -0.27 -30.80
CA GLU A 316 8.45 0.91 -31.36
C GLU A 316 7.09 0.58 -31.97
N GLN A 317 7.00 -0.53 -32.70
CA GLN A 317 5.75 -1.02 -33.25
C GLN A 317 4.75 -1.35 -32.14
N GLU A 318 5.20 -2.07 -31.10
CA GLU A 318 4.37 -2.44 -29.95
C GLU A 318 3.84 -1.20 -29.22
N SER A 319 4.71 -0.21 -29.00
CA SER A 319 4.32 1.05 -28.35
C SER A 319 3.22 1.77 -29.11
N ARG A 320 3.32 1.83 -30.45
CA ARG A 320 2.31 2.49 -31.28
C ARG A 320 0.99 1.72 -31.28
N ALA A 321 1.04 0.39 -31.35
CA ALA A 321 -0.16 -0.45 -31.31
C ALA A 321 -0.93 -0.24 -30.00
N ILE A 322 -0.24 -0.37 -28.85
CA ILE A 322 -0.83 -0.14 -27.53
C ILE A 322 -1.37 1.29 -27.41
N PHE A 323 -0.61 2.30 -27.84
CA PHE A 323 -1.08 3.68 -27.80
C PHE A 323 -2.35 3.88 -28.64
N GLN A 324 -2.43 3.30 -29.84
CA GLN A 324 -3.63 3.35 -30.69
C GLN A 324 -4.84 2.68 -30.05
N GLU A 325 -4.65 1.54 -29.38
CA GLU A 325 -5.71 0.89 -28.60
C GLU A 325 -6.21 1.80 -27.47
N MET A 326 -5.28 2.39 -26.71
CA MET A 326 -5.60 3.28 -25.60
C MET A 326 -6.31 4.56 -26.05
N GLN A 327 -5.95 5.13 -27.21
CA GLN A 327 -6.40 6.45 -27.66
C GLN A 327 -7.92 6.65 -27.66
N ASN A 328 -8.69 5.60 -27.97
CA ASN A 328 -10.16 5.67 -28.01
C ASN A 328 -10.82 5.44 -26.66
N LEU A 329 -10.06 4.94 -25.67
CA LEU A 329 -10.55 4.57 -24.35
C LEU A 329 -10.19 5.60 -23.29
N MET A 330 -9.06 6.29 -23.47
CA MET A 330 -8.54 7.27 -22.53
C MET A 330 -9.39 8.53 -22.42
N LYS A 331 -9.47 9.06 -21.20
CA LYS A 331 -9.98 10.39 -20.90
C LYS A 331 -8.96 11.14 -20.03
N LYS A 332 -8.97 12.47 -20.13
CA LYS A 332 -8.23 13.32 -19.20
C LYS A 332 -8.67 13.01 -17.77
N GLY A 333 -7.70 12.91 -16.87
CA GLY A 333 -7.93 12.57 -15.46
C GLY A 333 -7.97 11.07 -15.16
N ASP A 334 -7.92 10.18 -16.16
CA ASP A 334 -7.76 8.75 -15.91
C ASP A 334 -6.38 8.49 -15.28
N ILE A 335 -6.31 7.51 -14.36
CA ILE A 335 -5.07 7.04 -13.76
C ILE A 335 -4.43 6.04 -14.73
N LEU A 336 -3.18 6.25 -15.08
CA LEU A 336 -2.39 5.29 -15.85
C LEU A 336 -1.32 4.69 -14.95
N SER A 337 -1.22 3.37 -14.96
CA SER A 337 -0.24 2.61 -14.20
C SER A 337 0.56 1.66 -15.09
N PHE A 338 1.87 1.64 -14.86
CA PHE A 338 2.83 0.70 -15.45
C PHE A 338 3.35 -0.20 -14.34
N SER A 339 3.25 -1.50 -14.53
CA SER A 339 3.64 -2.50 -13.53
C SER A 339 4.54 -3.56 -14.14
N LEU A 340 5.77 -3.64 -13.63
CA LEU A 340 6.70 -4.74 -13.78
C LEU A 340 6.72 -5.58 -12.50
N GLU A 341 7.34 -6.75 -12.52
CA GLU A 341 7.51 -7.58 -11.32
C GLU A 341 8.28 -6.86 -10.21
N THR A 342 9.29 -6.07 -10.59
CA THR A 342 10.20 -5.42 -9.64
C THR A 342 9.91 -3.93 -9.43
N ARG A 343 9.03 -3.33 -10.22
CA ARG A 343 8.80 -1.88 -10.20
C ARG A 343 7.44 -1.50 -10.75
N GLY A 344 6.78 -0.56 -10.09
CA GLY A 344 5.61 0.13 -10.62
C GLY A 344 5.84 1.62 -10.82
N HIS A 345 4.93 2.24 -11.56
CA HIS A 345 4.81 3.68 -11.68
C HIS A 345 3.38 4.06 -12.02
N THR A 346 2.93 5.21 -11.54
CA THR A 346 1.57 5.69 -11.76
C THR A 346 1.55 7.19 -12.02
N GLY A 347 0.55 7.63 -12.75
CA GLY A 347 0.35 9.03 -13.08
C GLY A 347 -1.04 9.24 -13.65
N ILE A 348 -1.22 10.39 -14.29
CA ILE A 348 -2.52 10.87 -14.75
C ILE A 348 -2.46 11.13 -16.25
N ILE A 349 -3.40 10.57 -17.00
CA ILE A 349 -3.56 10.89 -18.42
C ILE A 349 -4.07 12.32 -18.54
N SER A 350 -3.38 13.11 -19.36
CA SER A 350 -3.69 14.49 -19.67
C SER A 350 -3.71 14.69 -21.19
N GLN A 351 -4.05 15.90 -21.60
CA GLN A 351 -3.97 16.29 -22.99
C GLN A 351 -3.49 17.73 -23.07
N ASN A 352 -2.40 17.95 -23.80
CA ASN A 352 -1.94 19.29 -24.16
C ASN A 352 -2.23 19.51 -25.65
N GLU A 353 -2.97 20.56 -25.96
CA GLU A 353 -3.53 20.84 -27.28
C GLU A 353 -4.31 19.64 -27.86
N LYS A 354 -3.68 18.87 -28.75
CA LYS A 354 -4.25 17.67 -29.39
C LYS A 354 -3.44 16.40 -29.11
N GLN A 355 -2.43 16.49 -28.26
CA GLN A 355 -1.53 15.38 -27.96
C GLN A 355 -1.86 14.81 -26.58
N TRP A 356 -2.03 13.48 -26.52
CA TRP A 356 -2.14 12.77 -25.24
C TRP A 356 -0.81 12.82 -24.50
N THR A 357 -0.89 13.20 -23.23
CA THR A 357 0.25 13.43 -22.34
C THR A 357 0.05 12.67 -21.04
N TYR A 358 1.11 12.60 -20.25
CA TYR A 358 1.14 11.87 -19.00
C TYR A 358 1.78 12.72 -17.92
N ILE A 359 0.98 13.09 -16.93
CA ILE A 359 1.43 13.81 -15.74
C ILE A 359 1.92 12.80 -14.72
N ASN A 360 3.20 12.85 -14.38
CA ASN A 360 3.79 11.94 -13.40
C ASN A 360 4.80 12.66 -12.50
N SER A 361 5.32 11.93 -11.51
CA SER A 361 6.52 12.34 -10.79
C SER A 361 7.60 11.29 -10.91
N GLY A 362 8.75 11.69 -11.45
CA GLY A 362 9.84 10.77 -11.73
C GLY A 362 10.90 11.44 -12.57
N ARG A 363 11.62 10.64 -13.34
CA ARG A 363 12.64 11.14 -14.26
C ARG A 363 11.95 11.53 -15.56
N LEU A 364 12.01 12.81 -15.91
CA LEU A 364 11.29 13.38 -17.04
C LEU A 364 12.18 13.39 -18.29
N ASP A 365 12.24 12.26 -18.99
CA ASP A 365 13.07 12.09 -20.19
C ASP A 365 12.39 12.65 -21.47
N HIS A 366 11.07 12.86 -21.44
CA HIS A 366 10.26 13.31 -22.58
C HIS A 366 9.28 14.43 -22.21
N SER A 367 9.72 15.34 -21.35
CA SER A 367 8.93 16.51 -20.92
C SER A 367 8.44 17.33 -22.11
N ILE A 368 7.17 17.74 -22.06
CA ILE A 368 6.60 18.68 -23.03
C ILE A 368 6.97 20.13 -22.72
N SER A 369 7.44 20.42 -21.50
CA SER A 369 7.94 21.73 -21.10
C SER A 369 9.47 21.77 -21.15
N GLN A 370 10.02 22.79 -21.82
CA GLN A 370 11.47 23.00 -21.93
C GLN A 370 12.13 23.32 -20.58
N ASN A 371 11.36 23.83 -19.62
CA ASN A 371 11.85 24.23 -18.30
C ASN A 371 11.51 23.21 -17.21
N ALA A 372 11.04 22.01 -17.56
CA ALA A 372 10.73 21.00 -16.57
C ALA A 372 12.00 20.53 -15.83
N PRO A 373 11.89 20.20 -14.54
CA PRO A 373 13.00 19.58 -13.82
C PRO A 373 13.38 18.24 -14.48
N ARG A 374 14.64 17.83 -14.39
CA ARG A 374 15.04 16.47 -14.83
C ARG A 374 14.42 15.36 -13.98
N HIS A 375 14.10 15.67 -12.74
CA HIS A 375 13.53 14.72 -11.78
C HIS A 375 12.51 15.45 -10.90
N GLY A 376 11.25 15.01 -10.91
CA GLY A 376 10.15 15.65 -10.20
C GLY A 376 8.82 15.49 -10.92
N VAL A 377 7.84 16.30 -10.50
CA VAL A 377 6.51 16.34 -11.10
C VAL A 377 6.57 17.10 -12.43
N GLY A 378 6.11 16.46 -13.50
CA GLY A 378 5.99 17.10 -14.81
C GLY A 378 5.06 16.35 -15.74
N GLU A 379 5.02 16.81 -16.99
CA GLU A 379 4.14 16.28 -18.02
C GLU A 379 4.97 15.86 -19.23
N GLU A 380 4.76 14.63 -19.68
CA GLU A 380 5.54 14.00 -20.75
C GLU A 380 4.65 13.54 -21.90
N THR A 381 5.28 13.29 -23.04
CA THR A 381 4.58 12.67 -24.18
C THR A 381 4.21 11.23 -23.82
N LEU A 382 2.91 10.90 -23.82
CA LEU A 382 2.43 9.59 -23.38
C LEU A 382 2.98 8.43 -24.25
N LEU A 383 3.02 8.59 -25.58
CA LEU A 383 3.59 7.58 -26.47
C LEU A 383 5.07 7.29 -26.15
N SER A 384 5.85 8.32 -25.87
CA SER A 384 7.26 8.18 -25.51
C SER A 384 7.42 7.48 -24.16
N GLU A 385 6.51 7.73 -23.22
CA GLU A 385 6.54 7.08 -21.92
C GLU A 385 6.16 5.59 -22.01
N ILE A 386 5.13 5.24 -22.78
CA ILE A 386 4.80 3.83 -23.08
C ILE A 386 6.03 3.13 -23.69
N ASN A 387 6.69 3.79 -24.63
CA ASN A 387 7.90 3.26 -25.26
C ASN A 387 9.04 3.03 -24.25
N ASN A 388 9.24 3.94 -23.30
CA ASN A 388 10.22 3.78 -22.22
C ASN A 388 9.93 2.57 -21.34
N TRP A 389 8.66 2.36 -20.94
CA TRP A 389 8.29 1.22 -20.11
C TRP A 389 8.46 -0.11 -20.84
N ILE A 390 8.10 -0.19 -22.12
CA ILE A 390 8.32 -1.38 -22.94
C ILE A 390 9.82 -1.66 -23.10
N LYS A 391 10.64 -0.64 -23.34
CA LYS A 391 12.11 -0.76 -23.35
C LYS A 391 12.64 -1.29 -22.03
N LEU A 392 12.14 -0.77 -20.91
CA LEU A 392 12.57 -1.16 -19.58
C LEU A 392 12.21 -2.62 -19.28
N ALA A 393 10.99 -3.03 -19.60
CA ALA A 393 10.50 -4.40 -19.46
C ALA A 393 11.36 -5.39 -20.25
N HIS A 394 11.58 -5.10 -21.53
CA HIS A 394 12.41 -5.91 -22.42
C HIS A 394 13.86 -6.00 -21.89
N LYS A 395 14.47 -4.87 -21.49
CA LYS A 395 15.83 -4.86 -20.94
C LYS A 395 15.97 -5.71 -19.67
N ARG A 396 14.90 -5.81 -18.87
CA ARG A 396 14.88 -6.56 -17.61
C ARG A 396 14.38 -7.98 -17.75
N ASN A 397 13.89 -8.36 -18.94
CA ASN A 397 13.20 -9.63 -19.15
C ASN A 397 12.04 -9.84 -18.16
N GLU A 398 11.28 -8.77 -17.91
CA GLU A 398 10.10 -8.77 -17.03
C GLU A 398 8.84 -8.54 -17.88
N SER A 399 7.71 -9.10 -17.43
CA SER A 399 6.41 -8.78 -18.02
C SER A 399 6.00 -7.35 -17.63
N LEU A 400 5.42 -6.60 -18.57
CA LEU A 400 4.84 -5.28 -18.33
C LEU A 400 3.33 -5.34 -18.40
N GLN A 401 2.67 -4.89 -17.35
CA GLN A 401 1.24 -4.59 -17.35
C GLN A 401 1.02 -3.07 -17.44
N ILE A 402 0.15 -2.67 -18.36
CA ILE A 402 -0.33 -1.29 -18.51
C ILE A 402 -1.81 -1.28 -18.16
N THR A 403 -2.20 -0.43 -17.21
CA THR A 403 -3.58 -0.33 -16.73
C THR A 403 -4.06 1.10 -16.82
N ILE A 404 -5.23 1.33 -17.40
CA ILE A 404 -5.95 2.61 -17.29
C ILE A 404 -7.12 2.41 -16.34
N GLY A 405 -7.13 3.20 -15.28
CA GLY A 405 -8.20 3.30 -14.31
C GLY A 405 -8.98 4.59 -14.45
N ARG A 406 -10.31 4.48 -14.42
CA ARG A 406 -11.21 5.63 -14.38
C ARG A 406 -11.83 5.73 -13.01
N LEU A 407 -11.73 6.90 -12.40
CA LEU A 407 -12.37 7.15 -11.11
C LEU A 407 -13.90 7.16 -11.29
N ASP A 408 -14.58 6.47 -10.39
CA ASP A 408 -16.03 6.41 -10.32
C ASP A 408 -16.51 7.41 -9.28
N THR A 409 -17.09 8.51 -9.75
CA THR A 409 -17.50 9.66 -8.94
C THR A 409 -18.55 9.31 -7.89
N GLU A 410 -19.32 8.24 -8.08
CA GLU A 410 -20.32 7.79 -7.11
C GLU A 410 -19.66 7.16 -5.87
N LYS A 411 -18.41 6.71 -5.99
CA LYS A 411 -17.62 6.21 -4.84
C LYS A 411 -17.00 7.34 -4.00
N PHE A 412 -17.18 8.62 -4.37
CA PHE A 412 -16.59 9.79 -3.68
C PHE A 412 -17.55 10.49 -2.71
N THR A 413 -18.83 10.11 -2.71
CA THR A 413 -19.93 10.74 -1.94
C THR A 413 -20.70 9.68 -1.18
#